data_AF-A0A357F174-F1
#
_entry.id   AF-A0A357F174-F1
#
_cell.length_a   1.000
_cell.length_b   1.000
_cell.length_c   1.000
_cell.angle_alpha   90.00
_cell.angle_beta   90.00
_cell.angle_gamma   90.00
#
_symmetry.space_group_name_H-M   'P 1'
#
loop_
_entity.id
_entity.type
_entity.pdbx_description
1 polymer ?
#
loop_
_entity_poly.entity_id
_entity_poly.type
_entity_poly.pdbx_seq_one_letter_code
_entity_poly.pdbx_strand_id
1 'polypeptide(L)' 'MVDGVLIIDKPEGITSHDVVNRARKVFKTKRVGHTGTLDPFATGVLVLLIGRA' A
#
# COMPACT_ATOMS: atom_id res chain seq x y z
N MET A 1 18.27 0.72 1.28
CA MET A 1 16.90 0.83 1.84
C MET A 1 16.12 1.73 0.90
N VAL A 2 14.86 1.40 0.61
CA VAL A 2 14.00 2.22 -0.26
C VAL A 2 13.11 3.07 0.63
N ASP A 3 13.14 4.38 0.40
CA ASP A 3 12.22 5.36 0.98
C ASP A 3 11.45 5.99 -0.18
N GLY A 4 10.14 6.15 -0.05
CA GLY A 4 9.35 6.78 -1.12
C GLY A 4 7.84 6.57 -1.02
N VAL A 5 7.15 7.09 -2.03
CA VAL A 5 5.70 7.01 -2.19
C VAL A 5 5.37 6.08 -3.36
N LEU A 6 4.41 5.18 -3.16
CA LEU A 6 3.93 4.28 -4.20
C LEU A 6 2.43 4.49 -4.42
N ILE A 7 2.06 4.87 -5.64
CA ILE A 7 0.67 5.07 -6.06
C ILE A 7 0.17 3.76 -6.66
N ILE A 8 -0.87 3.19 -6.04
CA ILE A 8 -1.49 1.94 -6.48
C ILE A 8 -2.93 2.23 -6.88
N ASP A 9 -3.35 1.74 -8.04
CA ASP A 9 -4.77 1.57 -8.32
C ASP A 9 -5.23 0.26 -7.65
N LYS A 10 -5.94 0.36 -6.54
CA LYS A 10 -6.38 -0.80 -5.75
C LYS A 10 -7.56 -1.47 -6.49
N PRO A 11 -7.43 -2.74 -6.89
CA PRO A 11 -8.58 -3.46 -7.44
C PRO A 11 -9.62 -3.77 -6.35
N GLU A 12 -10.82 -4.13 -6.79
CA GLU A 12 -11.86 -4.67 -5.94
C GLU A 12 -11.44 -6.03 -5.35
N GLY A 13 -12.01 -6.38 -4.19
CA GLY A 13 -11.87 -7.70 -3.58
C GLY A 13 -10.64 -7.87 -2.70
N ILE A 14 -9.81 -6.83 -2.55
CA ILE A 14 -8.69 -6.82 -1.61
C ILE A 14 -8.77 -5.65 -0.63
N THR A 15 -8.31 -5.86 0.59
CA THR A 15 -8.22 -4.79 1.59
C THR A 15 -7.05 -3.85 1.28
N SER A 16 -7.10 -2.63 1.80
CA SER A 16 -5.93 -1.72 1.78
C SER A 16 -4.71 -2.32 2.48
N HIS A 17 -4.94 -3.18 3.50
CA HIS A 17 -3.87 -3.85 4.23
C HIS A 17 -3.21 -4.99 3.42
N ASP A 18 -3.95 -5.66 2.53
CA ASP A 18 -3.38 -6.65 1.61
C ASP A 18 -2.36 -6.00 0.68
N VAL A 19 -2.65 -4.79 0.19
CA VAL A 19 -1.71 -4.02 -0.63
C VAL A 19 -0.44 -3.69 0.16
N VAL A 20 -0.57 -3.23 1.41
CA VAL A 20 0.58 -2.99 2.31
C VAL A 20 1.40 -4.27 2.49
N ASN A 21 0.76 -5.41 2.73
CA ASN A 21 1.46 -6.68 2.91
C ASN A 21 2.19 -7.15 1.65
N ARG A 22 1.62 -6.92 0.46
CA ARG A 22 2.31 -7.17 -0.82
C ARG A 22 3.52 -6.25 -0.96
N ALA A 23 3.37 -4.96 -0.70
CA ALA A 23 4.48 -3.99 -0.77
C ALA A 23 5.61 -4.35 0.22
N ARG A 24 5.30 -4.75 1.46
CA ARG A 24 6.30 -5.21 2.44
C ARG A 24 7.16 -6.38 1.91
N LYS A 25 6.53 -7.33 1.20
CA LYS A 25 7.22 -8.46 0.57
C LYS A 25 8.12 -8.00 -0.59
N VAL A 26 7.60 -7.14 -1.46
CA VAL A 26 8.34 -6.62 -2.63
C VAL A 26 9.57 -5.80 -2.21
N PHE A 27 9.39 -4.85 -1.28
CA PHE A 27 10.48 -3.96 -0.84
C PHE A 27 11.32 -4.52 0.31
N LYS A 28 11.01 -5.75 0.78
CA LYS A 28 11.72 -6.43 1.87
C LYS A 28 11.86 -5.57 3.13
N THR A 29 10.80 -4.84 3.49
CA THR A 29 10.75 -3.95 4.66
C THR A 29 9.39 -4.01 5.34
N LYS A 30 9.36 -3.88 6.67
CA LYS A 30 8.11 -3.80 7.45
C LYS A 30 7.56 -2.37 7.53
N ARG A 31 8.39 -1.35 7.24
CA ARG A 31 8.02 0.07 7.30
C ARG A 31 7.25 0.46 6.04
N VAL A 32 5.98 0.07 6.01
CA VAL A 32 5.03 0.42 4.94
C VAL A 32 3.67 0.71 5.58
N GLY A 33 3.03 1.80 5.15
CA GLY A 33 1.67 2.20 5.52
C GLY A 33 0.93 2.85 4.35
N HIS A 34 -0.35 3.18 4.52
CA HIS A 34 -1.16 3.91 3.54
C HIS A 34 -1.74 5.20 4.14
N THR A 35 -2.04 6.19 3.31
CA THR A 35 -2.56 7.50 3.78
C THR A 35 -4.08 7.60 3.81
N GLY A 36 -4.78 6.56 3.38
CA GLY A 36 -6.24 6.47 3.42
C GLY A 36 -6.68 5.04 3.20
N THR A 37 -7.76 4.63 3.85
CA THR A 37 -8.31 3.28 3.71
C THR A 37 -9.36 3.27 2.61
N LEU A 38 -9.28 2.29 1.73
CA LEU A 38 -10.37 1.87 0.85
C LEU A 38 -10.95 0.54 1.35
N ASP A 39 -12.28 0.47 1.37
CA ASP A 39 -13.02 -0.76 1.65
C ASP A 39 -12.69 -1.86 0.62
N PRO A 40 -12.92 -3.15 0.95
CA PRO A 40 -12.62 -4.24 0.01
C PRO A 40 -13.33 -4.11 -1.34
N PHE A 41 -14.58 -3.64 -1.34
CA PHE A 41 -15.37 -3.45 -2.56
C PHE A 41 -14.96 -2.20 -3.36
N ALA A 42 -14.29 -1.23 -2.74
CA ALA A 42 -13.91 0.03 -3.39
C ALA A 42 -12.70 -0.17 -4.31
N THR A 43 -12.65 0.56 -5.42
CA THR A 43 -11.50 0.65 -6.33
C THR A 43 -10.90 2.05 -6.32
N GLY A 44 -9.70 2.20 -6.88
CA GLY A 44 -9.08 3.51 -7.13
C GLY A 44 -7.78 3.74 -6.37
N VAL A 45 -7.38 5.00 -6.30
CA VAL A 45 -6.03 5.39 -5.85
C VAL A 45 -5.83 5.12 -4.36
N LEU A 46 -4.87 4.25 -4.06
CA LEU A 46 -4.32 4.00 -2.73
C LEU A 46 -2.84 4.45 -2.71
N VAL A 47 -2.53 5.42 -1.86
CA VAL A 47 -1.17 5.94 -1.68
C VAL A 47 -0.48 5.18 -0.55
N LEU A 48 0.66 4.56 -0.85
CA LEU A 48 1.53 3.91 0.15
C LEU A 48 2.77 4.75 0.44
N LEU A 49 3.20 4.74 1.69
CA LEU A 49 4.47 5.31 2.16
C LEU A 49 5.42 4.17 2.54
N ILE A 50 6.66 4.22 2.05
CA ILE A 50 7.70 3.21 2.27
C ILE A 50 8.85 3.86 3.04
N GLY A 51 9.30 3.19 4.11
CA GLY A 51 10.48 3.59 4.87
C GLY A 51 10.23 4.80 5.77
N ARG A 52 10.88 5.92 5.48
CA ARG A 52 10.76 7.22 6.19
C ARG A 52 9.88 8.25 5.46
N ALA A 53 9.23 7.85 4.37
CA ALA A 53 8.23 8.66 3.69
C ALA A 53 6.97 8.88 4.53
#